data_AF-A0A6M2AFG0-F1
#
_entry.id   AF-A0A6M2AFG0-F1
#
_cell.length_a   1.000
_cell.length_b   1.000
_cell.length_c   1.000
_cell.angle_alpha   90.00
_cell.angle_beta   90.00
_cell.angle_gamma   90.00
#
_symmetry.space_group_name_H-M   'P 1'
#
loop_
_entity.id
_entity.type
_entity.pdbx_description
1 polymer ?
#
loop_
_entity_poly.entity_id
_entity_poly.type
_entity_poly.pdbx_seq_one_letter_code
_entity_poly.pdbx_strand_id
1 'polypeptide(L)'
;MKKTIIYLSICSLALCITSCSPMKSSPKEEKHQMELTLHEVQTNLDDLRHDLNCFHTEVQIIDGKIKHQEDATQNLKQQHVEKLQHKLDTHTKQISTLDNKLSQFETKYSNSSSNISTLSNHANETTLALSQHKDKIKELENIIIRQNQRLDDIAKIKTTLQDIVKTIKSDSSNFIVYRVKAKDSLEKIAKANNVTIDSIKQINNLENDLIVIGQKLKIPK
;
A
#
# COMPACT_ATOMS: atom_id res chain seq x y z
N MET A 1 -2.92 90.92 -51.37
CA MET A 1 -2.50 91.96 -52.32
C MET A 1 -2.57 91.40 -53.74
N LYS A 2 -3.41 92.05 -54.57
CA LYS A 2 -3.44 92.14 -56.04
C LYS A 2 -3.38 90.88 -56.92
N LYS A 3 -4.55 90.59 -57.51
CA LYS A 3 -4.78 90.17 -58.91
C LYS A 3 -4.05 91.10 -59.91
N THR A 4 -3.96 90.66 -61.19
CA THR A 4 -4.11 91.44 -62.45
C THR A 4 -2.99 91.13 -63.48
N ILE A 5 -3.27 90.29 -64.50
CA ILE A 5 -3.59 90.62 -65.93
C ILE A 5 -2.35 91.05 -66.75
N ILE A 6 -2.11 90.39 -67.90
CA ILE A 6 -2.05 91.00 -69.26
C ILE A 6 -2.15 89.88 -70.31
N TYR A 7 -3.33 89.83 -70.93
CA TYR A 7 -3.53 89.45 -72.33
C TYR A 7 -3.15 90.68 -73.16
N LEU A 8 -2.21 90.60 -74.11
CA LEU A 8 -2.17 91.42 -75.33
C LEU A 8 -1.00 90.98 -76.22
N SER A 9 -1.28 90.26 -77.30
CA SER A 9 -0.66 90.52 -78.61
C SER A 9 -1.41 89.70 -79.67
N ILE A 10 -2.51 90.26 -80.16
CA ILE A 10 -3.16 89.86 -81.40
C ILE A 10 -3.04 91.04 -82.36
N CYS A 11 -2.79 90.70 -83.62
CA CYS A 11 -2.90 91.53 -84.82
C CYS A 11 -1.75 92.49 -85.16
N SER A 12 -0.89 92.04 -86.08
CA SER A 12 -0.52 92.77 -87.30
C SER A 12 0.20 91.85 -88.28
N LEU A 13 -0.55 91.17 -89.16
CA LEU A 13 -0.31 91.10 -90.62
C LEU A 13 -1.25 90.05 -91.23
N ALA A 14 -2.46 90.48 -91.55
CA ALA A 14 -3.20 89.94 -92.68
C ALA A 14 -2.72 90.72 -93.91
N LEU A 15 -1.91 90.08 -94.77
CA LEU A 15 -1.74 90.32 -96.21
C LEU A 15 -0.39 89.71 -96.66
N CYS A 16 -0.45 88.46 -97.10
CA CYS A 16 0.30 87.93 -98.24
C CYS A 16 -0.37 86.62 -98.66
N ILE A 17 -1.50 86.77 -99.34
CA ILE A 17 -2.08 85.73 -100.19
C ILE A 17 -1.17 85.64 -101.41
N THR A 18 -0.07 84.92 -101.30
CA THR A 18 0.75 84.49 -102.43
C THR A 18 1.28 83.11 -102.11
N SER A 19 0.53 82.10 -102.57
CA SER A 19 1.10 80.83 -103.06
C SER A 19 2.28 80.26 -102.28
N CYS A 20 2.07 79.78 -101.05
CA CYS A 20 2.82 78.61 -100.60
C CYS A 20 1.99 77.39 -101.01
N SER A 21 2.32 76.89 -102.19
CA SER A 21 1.91 75.58 -102.69
C SER A 21 2.01 74.51 -101.59
N PRO A 22 1.20 73.43 -101.63
CA PRO A 22 1.54 72.25 -100.86
C PRO A 22 2.95 71.86 -101.32
N MET A 23 3.97 72.00 -100.45
CA MET A 23 5.30 71.50 -100.75
C MET A 23 5.14 69.99 -100.94
N LYS A 24 5.06 69.56 -102.20
CA LYS A 24 5.35 68.20 -102.58
C LYS A 24 6.81 68.02 -102.23
N SER A 25 7.09 67.47 -101.05
CA SER A 25 8.37 66.86 -100.78
C SER A 25 8.70 65.96 -101.97
N SER A 26 9.95 66.01 -102.44
CA SER A 26 10.38 65.09 -103.48
C SER A 26 10.14 63.67 -102.97
N PRO A 27 9.59 62.74 -103.78
CA PRO A 27 9.39 61.35 -103.37
C PRO A 27 10.65 60.70 -102.80
N LYS A 28 11.83 61.23 -103.15
CA LYS A 28 13.14 60.79 -102.66
C LYS A 28 13.45 61.27 -101.22
N GLU A 29 12.93 62.43 -100.82
CA GLU A 29 13.17 63.04 -99.51
C GLU A 29 12.23 62.44 -98.44
N GLU A 30 10.95 62.23 -98.78
CA GLU A 30 10.03 61.42 -97.95
C GLU A 30 10.54 59.99 -97.76
N LYS A 31 11.08 59.38 -98.82
CA LYS A 31 11.70 58.04 -98.75
C LYS A 31 12.89 58.03 -97.80
N HIS A 32 13.76 59.04 -97.85
CA HIS A 32 14.93 59.11 -96.97
C HIS A 32 14.54 59.35 -95.50
N GLN A 33 13.55 60.21 -95.24
CA GLN A 33 12.98 60.39 -93.90
C GLN A 33 12.34 59.10 -93.38
N MET A 34 11.64 58.37 -94.24
CA MET A 34 11.10 57.05 -93.90
C MET A 34 12.21 56.03 -93.61
N GLU A 35 13.32 56.05 -94.35
CA GLU A 35 14.50 55.19 -94.09
C GLU A 35 15.19 55.55 -92.75
N LEU A 36 15.33 56.84 -92.42
CA LEU A 36 15.89 57.28 -91.13
C LEU A 36 15.00 56.88 -89.96
N THR A 37 13.69 57.10 -90.06
CA THR A 37 12.72 56.68 -89.02
C THR A 37 12.66 55.16 -88.89
N LEU A 38 12.77 54.41 -90.00
CA LEU A 38 12.85 52.96 -89.97
C LEU A 38 14.13 52.50 -89.25
N HIS A 39 15.26 53.15 -89.51
CA HIS A 39 16.52 52.83 -88.82
C HIS A 39 16.44 53.15 -87.33
N GLU A 40 15.86 54.30 -86.95
CA GLU A 40 15.62 54.66 -85.55
C GLU A 40 14.72 53.65 -84.83
N VAL A 41 13.62 53.23 -85.47
CA VAL A 41 12.74 52.17 -84.94
C VAL A 41 13.48 50.85 -84.82
N GLN A 42 14.35 50.49 -85.77
CA GLN A 42 15.19 49.29 -85.70
C GLN A 42 16.17 49.35 -84.53
N THR A 43 16.87 50.46 -84.34
CA THR A 43 17.79 50.65 -83.20
C THR A 43 17.04 50.54 -81.88
N ASN A 44 15.88 51.20 -81.74
CA ASN A 44 15.06 51.09 -80.54
C ASN A 44 14.58 49.65 -80.28
N LEU A 45 14.26 48.89 -81.33
CA LEU A 45 13.90 47.47 -81.22
C LEU A 45 15.08 46.60 -80.78
N ASP A 46 16.28 46.88 -81.28
CA ASP A 46 17.49 46.16 -80.90
C ASP A 46 17.89 46.45 -79.44
N ASP A 47 17.77 47.71 -79.01
CA ASP A 47 17.99 48.11 -77.61
C ASP A 47 16.99 47.42 -76.67
N LEU A 48 15.68 47.44 -77.01
CA LEU A 48 14.65 46.73 -76.25
C LEU A 48 14.92 45.21 -76.21
N ARG A 49 15.41 44.62 -77.31
CA ARG A 49 15.77 43.20 -77.37
C ARG A 49 16.96 42.91 -76.45
N HIS A 50 17.95 43.78 -76.40
CA HIS A 50 19.07 43.65 -75.49
C HIS A 50 18.61 43.71 -74.03
N ASP A 51 17.78 44.70 -73.68
CA ASP A 51 17.21 44.85 -72.33
C ASP A 51 16.41 43.62 -71.92
N LEU A 52 15.57 43.08 -72.82
CA LEU A 52 14.82 41.84 -72.56
C LEU A 52 15.73 40.65 -72.28
N ASN A 53 16.85 40.52 -72.99
CA ASN A 53 17.82 39.45 -72.75
C ASN A 53 18.57 39.63 -71.42
N CYS A 54 18.90 40.87 -71.06
CA CYS A 54 19.47 41.22 -69.77
C CYS A 54 18.51 40.88 -68.62
N PHE A 55 17.25 41.31 -68.71
CA PHE A 55 16.21 40.96 -67.73
C PHE A 55 15.99 39.45 -67.65
N HIS A 56 16.00 38.74 -68.78
CA HIS A 56 15.85 37.28 -68.78
C HIS A 56 16.95 36.58 -67.97
N THR A 57 18.20 37.03 -68.13
CA THR A 57 19.34 36.47 -67.40
C THR A 57 19.25 36.79 -65.90
N GLU A 58 18.82 38.01 -65.55
CA GLU A 58 18.59 38.40 -64.16
C GLU A 58 17.53 37.52 -63.49
N VAL A 59 16.41 37.25 -64.18
CA VAL A 59 15.36 36.34 -63.71
C VAL A 59 15.91 34.93 -63.48
N GLN A 60 16.71 34.39 -64.41
CA GLN A 60 17.33 33.06 -64.23
C GLN A 60 18.25 32.98 -63.02
N ILE A 61 19.01 34.05 -62.74
CA ILE A 61 19.87 34.13 -61.56
C ILE A 61 19.03 34.17 -60.28
N ILE A 62 17.94 34.94 -60.29
CA ILE A 62 17.00 35.02 -59.16
C ILE A 62 16.35 33.65 -58.91
N ASP A 63 15.88 32.96 -59.95
CA ASP A 63 15.31 31.62 -59.83
C ASP A 63 16.32 30.62 -59.25
N GLY A 64 17.58 30.69 -59.69
CA GLY A 64 18.66 29.87 -59.12
C GLY A 64 18.90 30.15 -57.63
N LYS A 65 18.85 31.43 -57.22
CA LYS A 65 18.97 31.83 -55.81
C LYS A 65 17.77 31.35 -54.99
N ILE A 66 16.56 31.50 -55.51
CA ILE A 66 15.33 31.04 -54.87
C ILE A 66 15.41 29.53 -54.63
N LYS A 67 15.73 28.75 -55.67
CA LYS A 67 15.87 27.29 -55.57
C LYS A 67 16.91 26.87 -54.53
N HIS A 68 18.08 27.51 -54.53
CA HIS A 68 19.10 27.23 -53.52
C HIS A 68 18.63 27.54 -52.09
N GLN A 69 17.90 28.65 -51.91
CA GLN A 69 17.33 29.01 -50.60
C GLN A 69 16.22 28.04 -50.17
N GLU A 70 15.40 27.57 -51.10
CA GLU A 70 14.38 26.54 -50.86
C GLU A 70 15.03 25.23 -50.42
N ASP A 71 16.05 24.75 -51.14
CA ASP A 71 16.79 23.53 -50.80
C ASP A 71 17.48 23.64 -49.43
N ALA A 72 18.11 24.78 -49.13
CA ALA A 72 18.73 25.03 -47.84
C ALA A 72 17.69 25.01 -46.69
N THR A 73 16.54 25.64 -46.92
CA THR A 73 15.44 25.67 -45.94
C THR A 73 14.86 24.28 -45.72
N GLN A 74 14.67 23.51 -46.78
CA GLN A 74 14.17 22.13 -46.72
C GLN A 74 15.13 21.23 -45.94
N ASN A 75 16.44 21.32 -46.20
CA ASN A 75 17.45 20.55 -45.50
C ASN A 75 17.51 20.89 -44.01
N LEU A 76 17.47 22.18 -43.66
CA LEU A 76 17.42 22.62 -42.26
C LEU A 76 16.16 22.12 -41.55
N LYS A 77 15.01 22.21 -42.21
CA LYS A 77 13.74 21.70 -41.69
C LYS A 77 13.81 20.19 -41.45
N GLN A 78 14.28 19.42 -42.43
CA GLN A 78 14.40 17.97 -42.33
C GLN A 78 15.33 17.57 -41.17
N GLN A 79 16.51 18.19 -41.08
CA GLN A 79 17.46 17.92 -40.02
C GLN A 79 16.87 18.24 -38.63
N HIS A 80 16.10 19.31 -38.51
CA HIS A 80 15.47 19.68 -37.25
C HIS A 80 14.35 18.69 -36.85
N VAL A 81 13.53 18.29 -37.82
CA VAL A 81 12.47 17.30 -37.61
C VAL A 81 13.04 15.96 -37.16
N GLU A 82 14.11 15.47 -37.79
CA GLU A 82 14.79 14.22 -37.40
C GLU A 82 15.35 14.29 -35.98
N LYS A 83 15.99 15.41 -35.61
CA LYS A 83 16.51 15.63 -34.25
C LYS A 83 15.38 15.62 -33.21
N LEU A 84 14.25 16.26 -33.52
CA LEU A 84 13.09 16.26 -32.64
C LEU A 84 12.46 14.86 -32.53
N GLN A 85 12.36 14.14 -33.63
CA GLN A 85 11.84 12.77 -33.64
C GLN A 85 12.71 11.84 -32.79
N HIS A 86 14.03 11.90 -32.93
CA HIS A 86 14.93 11.09 -32.12
C HIS A 86 14.79 11.38 -30.61
N LYS A 87 14.67 12.67 -30.24
CA LYS A 87 14.41 13.06 -28.83
C LYS A 87 13.07 12.52 -28.35
N LEU A 88 12.03 12.60 -29.18
CA LEU A 88 10.71 12.07 -28.86
C LEU A 88 10.75 10.55 -28.65
N ASP A 89 11.42 9.80 -29.52
CA ASP A 89 11.57 8.35 -29.41
C ASP A 89 12.35 7.97 -28.15
N THR A 90 13.40 8.74 -27.82
CA THR A 90 14.18 8.54 -26.60
C THR A 90 13.33 8.75 -25.35
N HIS A 91 12.59 9.86 -25.28
CA HIS A 91 11.71 10.14 -24.16
C HIS A 91 10.56 9.12 -24.06
N THR A 92 10.01 8.68 -25.18
CA THR A 92 8.98 7.63 -25.21
C THR A 92 9.50 6.32 -24.61
N LYS A 93 10.73 5.91 -24.94
CA LYS A 93 11.37 4.73 -24.33
C LYS A 93 11.61 4.90 -22.82
N GLN A 94 12.01 6.10 -22.40
CA GLN A 94 12.18 6.41 -20.98
C GLN A 94 10.86 6.33 -20.22
N ILE A 95 9.77 6.87 -20.78
CA ILE A 95 8.42 6.80 -20.21
C ILE A 95 7.98 5.34 -20.09
N SER A 96 8.10 4.53 -21.15
CA SER A 96 7.75 3.11 -21.10
C SER A 96 8.56 2.33 -20.04
N THR A 97 9.84 2.69 -19.85
CA THR A 97 10.67 2.09 -18.79
C THR A 97 10.19 2.50 -17.40
N LEU A 98 9.78 3.75 -17.22
CA LEU A 98 9.23 4.25 -15.96
C LEU A 98 7.87 3.59 -15.65
N ASP A 99 7.00 3.43 -16.64
CA ASP A 99 5.70 2.76 -16.47
C ASP A 99 5.88 1.31 -16.02
N ASN A 100 6.82 0.57 -16.61
CA ASN A 100 7.13 -0.79 -16.18
C ASN A 100 7.64 -0.84 -14.73
N LYS A 101 8.50 0.11 -14.35
CA LYS A 101 8.97 0.21 -12.95
C LYS A 101 7.82 0.55 -12.00
N LEU A 102 6.92 1.45 -12.40
CA LEU A 102 5.75 1.83 -11.62
C LEU A 102 4.84 0.63 -11.38
N SER A 103 4.52 -0.13 -12.43
CA SER A 103 3.71 -1.35 -12.34
C SER A 103 4.35 -2.41 -11.41
N GLN A 104 5.68 -2.57 -11.47
CA GLN A 104 6.40 -3.44 -10.54
C GLN A 104 6.30 -2.96 -9.10
N PHE A 105 6.41 -1.66 -8.85
CA PHE A 105 6.26 -1.09 -7.51
C PHE A 105 4.84 -1.23 -6.97
N GLU A 106 3.82 -1.00 -7.80
CA GLU A 106 2.41 -1.20 -7.43
C GLU A 106 2.13 -2.65 -7.02
N THR A 107 2.64 -3.62 -7.80
CA THR A 107 2.52 -5.05 -7.48
C THR A 107 3.20 -5.39 -6.15
N LYS A 108 4.42 -4.87 -5.93
CA LYS A 108 5.15 -5.06 -4.65
C LYS A 108 4.37 -4.47 -3.48
N TYR A 109 3.83 -3.26 -3.64
CA TYR A 109 3.05 -2.60 -2.61
C TYR A 109 1.79 -3.38 -2.26
N SER A 110 1.05 -3.87 -3.27
CA SER A 110 -0.12 -4.73 -3.08
C SER A 110 0.21 -6.00 -2.29
N ASN A 111 1.29 -6.70 -2.67
CA ASN A 111 1.75 -7.90 -1.97
C ASN A 111 2.14 -7.61 -0.51
N SER A 112 2.90 -6.54 -0.28
CA SER A 112 3.26 -6.11 1.09
C SER A 112 2.03 -5.75 1.92
N SER A 113 1.05 -5.05 1.34
CA SER A 113 -0.21 -4.72 2.00
C SER A 113 -0.99 -5.98 2.39
N SER A 114 -1.04 -6.98 1.50
CA SER A 114 -1.67 -8.28 1.79
C SER A 114 -0.96 -9.00 2.94
N ASN A 115 0.37 -9.07 2.91
CA ASN A 115 1.16 -9.67 3.98
C ASN A 115 0.99 -8.97 5.33
N ILE A 116 0.85 -7.65 5.33
CA ILE A 116 0.57 -6.88 6.55
C ILE A 116 -0.82 -7.22 7.08
N SER A 117 -1.83 -7.33 6.20
CA SER A 117 -3.18 -7.72 6.61
C SER A 117 -3.22 -9.12 7.20
N THR A 118 -2.53 -10.10 6.60
CA THR A 118 -2.47 -11.47 7.12
C THR A 118 -1.74 -11.53 8.45
N LEU A 119 -0.61 -10.81 8.58
CA LEU A 119 0.13 -10.71 9.84
C LEU A 119 -0.71 -10.05 10.95
N SER A 120 -1.46 -9.00 10.62
CA SER A 120 -2.37 -8.35 11.57
C SER A 120 -3.46 -9.30 12.04
N ASN A 121 -4.03 -10.11 11.15
CA ASN A 121 -5.03 -11.11 11.53
C ASN A 121 -4.42 -12.17 12.46
N HIS A 122 -3.25 -12.70 12.12
CA HIS A 122 -2.55 -13.67 12.97
C HIS A 122 -2.19 -13.09 14.34
N ALA A 123 -1.76 -11.82 14.41
CA ALA A 123 -1.48 -11.13 15.67
C ALA A 123 -2.74 -11.00 16.54
N ASN A 124 -3.89 -10.68 15.93
CA ASN A 124 -5.18 -10.61 16.62
C ASN A 124 -5.61 -11.98 17.14
N GLU A 125 -5.51 -13.03 16.31
CA GLU A 125 -5.80 -14.41 16.71
C GLU A 125 -4.90 -14.88 17.85
N THR A 126 -3.60 -14.59 17.78
CA THR A 126 -2.64 -14.93 18.85
C THR A 126 -2.97 -14.20 20.14
N THR A 127 -3.36 -12.92 20.06
CA THR A 127 -3.75 -12.11 21.23
C THR A 127 -5.01 -12.68 21.89
N LEU A 128 -5.99 -13.11 21.08
CA LEU A 128 -7.21 -13.74 21.57
C LEU A 128 -6.89 -15.09 22.25
N ALA A 129 -6.10 -15.95 21.61
CA ALA A 129 -5.69 -17.23 22.17
C ALA A 129 -4.92 -17.06 23.49
N LEU A 130 -4.02 -16.07 23.56
CA LEU A 130 -3.28 -15.77 24.79
C LEU A 130 -4.21 -15.30 25.92
N SER A 131 -5.20 -14.47 25.60
CA SER A 131 -6.22 -14.07 26.58
C SER A 131 -7.00 -15.27 27.11
N GLN A 132 -7.43 -16.17 26.21
CA GLN A 132 -8.15 -17.39 26.60
C GLN A 132 -7.30 -18.31 27.47
N HIS A 133 -6.02 -18.49 27.14
CA HIS A 133 -5.09 -19.27 27.96
C HIS A 133 -4.87 -18.63 29.33
N LYS A 134 -4.74 -17.31 29.40
CA LYS A 134 -4.64 -16.58 30.67
C LYS A 134 -5.88 -16.82 31.55
N ASP A 135 -7.07 -16.77 30.97
CA ASP A 135 -8.31 -17.05 31.71
C ASP A 135 -8.37 -18.51 32.19
N LYS A 136 -7.92 -19.45 31.37
CA LYS A 136 -7.87 -20.87 31.74
C LYS A 136 -6.87 -21.15 32.87
N ILE A 137 -5.70 -20.51 32.83
CA ILE A 137 -4.71 -20.59 33.91
C ILE A 137 -5.32 -20.09 35.22
N LYS A 138 -6.01 -18.94 35.18
CA LYS A 138 -6.68 -18.38 36.36
C LYS A 138 -7.76 -19.31 36.92
N GLU A 139 -8.51 -20.00 36.04
CA GLU A 139 -9.46 -21.02 36.47
C GLU A 139 -8.77 -22.21 37.17
N LEU A 140 -7.68 -22.72 36.59
CA LEU A 140 -6.90 -23.82 37.15
C LEU A 140 -6.27 -23.45 38.50
N GLU A 141 -5.74 -22.23 38.64
CA GLU A 141 -5.22 -21.71 39.91
C GLU A 141 -6.29 -21.74 41.00
N ASN A 142 -7.50 -21.29 40.69
CA ASN A 142 -8.62 -21.33 41.63
C ASN A 142 -9.00 -22.77 42.03
N ILE A 143 -8.94 -23.72 41.08
CA ILE A 143 -9.18 -25.14 41.37
C ILE A 143 -8.11 -25.69 42.32
N ILE A 144 -6.84 -25.41 42.07
CA ILE A 144 -5.72 -25.84 42.92
C ILE A 144 -5.87 -25.30 44.34
N ILE A 145 -6.20 -24.00 44.49
CA ILE A 145 -6.43 -23.38 45.80
C ILE A 145 -7.54 -24.14 46.56
N ARG A 146 -8.66 -24.43 45.90
CA ARG A 146 -9.77 -25.20 46.52
C ARG A 146 -9.35 -26.63 46.88
N GLN A 147 -8.55 -27.29 46.05
CA GLN A 147 -8.05 -28.63 46.35
C GLN A 147 -7.11 -28.64 47.55
N ASN A 148 -6.23 -27.65 47.67
CA ASN A 148 -5.33 -27.52 48.82
C ASN A 148 -6.12 -27.31 50.12
N GLN A 149 -7.17 -26.48 50.12
CA GLN A 149 -8.06 -26.33 51.28
C GLN A 149 -8.71 -27.66 51.67
N ARG A 150 -9.19 -28.44 50.68
CA ARG A 150 -9.75 -29.77 50.94
C ARG A 150 -8.71 -30.74 51.52
N LEU A 151 -7.46 -30.67 51.07
CA LEU A 151 -6.38 -31.49 51.63
C LEU A 151 -6.09 -31.13 53.09
N ASP A 152 -6.10 -29.84 53.44
CA ASP A 152 -5.95 -29.38 54.82
C ASP A 152 -7.09 -29.89 55.71
N ASP A 153 -8.33 -29.86 55.21
CA ASP A 153 -9.47 -30.38 55.96
C ASP A 153 -9.41 -31.90 56.14
N ILE A 154 -8.96 -32.64 55.12
CA ILE A 154 -8.70 -34.08 55.23
C ILE A 154 -7.61 -34.36 56.27
N ALA A 155 -6.55 -33.55 56.32
CA ALA A 155 -5.49 -33.69 57.32
C ALA A 155 -6.03 -33.50 58.74
N LYS A 156 -6.88 -32.50 58.97
CA LYS A 156 -7.58 -32.31 60.27
C LYS A 156 -8.44 -33.51 60.62
N ILE A 157 -9.26 -34.01 59.68
CA ILE A 157 -10.07 -35.20 59.90
C ILE A 157 -9.20 -36.39 60.29
N LYS A 158 -8.09 -36.63 59.59
CA LYS A 158 -7.13 -37.70 59.92
C LYS A 158 -6.63 -37.60 61.36
N THR A 159 -6.26 -36.40 61.83
CA THR A 159 -5.80 -36.21 63.22
C THR A 159 -6.92 -36.53 64.23
N THR A 160 -8.13 -36.01 64.02
CA THR A 160 -9.26 -36.30 64.92
C THR A 160 -9.59 -37.79 64.98
N LEU A 161 -9.52 -38.50 63.85
CA LEU A 161 -9.72 -39.95 63.80
C LEU A 161 -8.60 -40.71 64.54
N GLN A 162 -7.35 -40.26 64.41
CA GLN A 162 -6.23 -40.85 65.15
C GLN A 162 -6.42 -40.69 66.67
N ASP A 163 -6.89 -39.52 67.12
CA ASP A 163 -7.18 -39.26 68.53
C ASP A 163 -8.33 -40.13 69.03
N ILE A 164 -9.43 -40.23 68.28
CA ILE A 164 -10.56 -41.12 68.61
C ILE A 164 -10.08 -42.57 68.71
N VAL A 165 -9.31 -43.06 67.74
CA VAL A 165 -8.78 -44.43 67.75
C VAL A 165 -7.85 -44.66 68.96
N LYS A 166 -7.04 -43.68 69.34
CA LYS A 166 -6.18 -43.76 70.53
C LYS A 166 -7.03 -43.86 71.80
N THR A 167 -8.08 -43.05 71.93
CA THR A 167 -9.02 -43.11 73.06
C THR A 167 -9.71 -44.47 73.14
N ILE A 168 -10.24 -44.99 72.02
CA ILE A 168 -10.89 -46.30 71.98
C ILE A 168 -9.92 -47.44 72.34
N LYS A 169 -8.67 -47.39 71.85
CA LYS A 169 -7.66 -48.40 72.22
C LYS A 169 -7.32 -48.35 73.70
N SER A 170 -7.17 -47.16 74.27
CA SER A 170 -6.91 -46.95 75.70
C SER A 170 -8.02 -47.54 76.58
N ASP A 171 -9.29 -47.34 76.21
CA ASP A 171 -10.43 -47.91 76.95
C ASP A 171 -10.53 -49.44 76.84
N SER A 172 -10.09 -50.02 75.72
CA SER A 172 -10.07 -51.48 75.51
C SER A 172 -8.88 -52.20 76.15
N SER A 173 -7.81 -51.48 76.51
CA SER A 173 -6.61 -52.09 77.13
C SER A 173 -6.71 -52.28 78.64
N ASN A 174 -7.73 -51.70 79.28
CA ASN A 174 -7.92 -51.73 80.74
C ASN A 174 -8.65 -52.98 81.23
N PHE A 175 -8.92 -53.95 80.37
CA PHE A 175 -9.49 -55.23 80.80
C PHE A 175 -8.97 -56.40 79.96
N ILE A 176 -8.80 -57.56 80.60
CA ILE A 176 -8.58 -58.83 79.92
C ILE A 176 -9.91 -59.53 79.72
N VAL A 177 -10.09 -60.23 78.59
CA VAL A 177 -11.27 -61.06 78.38
C VAL A 177 -10.99 -62.47 78.92
N TYR A 178 -11.60 -62.81 80.05
CA TYR A 178 -11.55 -64.14 80.66
C TYR A 178 -12.76 -64.98 80.23
N ARG A 179 -12.54 -66.24 79.86
CA ARG A 179 -13.62 -67.19 79.57
C ARG A 179 -13.86 -68.07 80.79
N VAL A 180 -15.05 -67.99 81.37
CA VAL A 180 -15.46 -68.75 82.56
C VAL A 180 -15.39 -70.25 82.30
N LYS A 181 -14.74 -70.99 83.18
CA LYS A 181 -14.58 -72.45 83.14
C LYS A 181 -15.48 -73.11 84.19
N ALA A 182 -15.63 -74.43 84.08
CA ALA A 182 -16.37 -75.20 85.06
C ALA A 182 -15.77 -75.05 86.47
N LYS A 183 -16.63 -74.80 87.46
CA LYS A 183 -16.29 -74.58 88.90
C LYS A 183 -15.67 -73.21 89.24
N ASP A 184 -15.70 -72.25 88.32
CA ASP A 184 -15.35 -70.86 88.63
C ASP A 184 -16.48 -70.15 89.40
N SER A 185 -16.10 -69.16 90.20
CA SER A 185 -17.02 -68.20 90.84
C SER A 185 -16.44 -66.79 90.70
N LEU A 186 -17.29 -65.75 90.77
CA LEU A 186 -16.82 -64.36 90.65
C LEU A 186 -15.71 -64.05 91.66
N GLU A 187 -15.86 -64.53 92.90
CA GLU A 187 -14.88 -64.33 93.96
C GLU A 187 -13.51 -64.97 93.66
N LYS A 188 -13.49 -66.19 93.10
CA LYS A 188 -12.23 -66.86 92.71
C LYS A 188 -11.54 -66.12 91.57
N ILE A 189 -12.31 -65.67 90.58
CA ILE A 189 -11.77 -64.93 89.43
C ILE A 189 -11.25 -63.56 89.89
N ALA A 190 -11.98 -62.87 90.76
CA ALA A 190 -11.59 -61.58 91.34
C ALA A 190 -10.26 -61.68 92.11
N LYS A 191 -10.15 -62.64 93.04
CA LYS A 191 -8.93 -62.89 93.82
C LYS A 191 -7.74 -63.27 92.94
N ALA A 192 -7.94 -64.11 91.93
CA ALA A 192 -6.87 -64.54 91.04
C ALA A 192 -6.29 -63.39 90.18
N ASN A 193 -7.08 -62.34 89.93
CA ASN A 193 -6.67 -61.19 89.15
C ASN A 193 -6.47 -59.92 90.00
N ASN A 194 -6.48 -60.04 91.34
CA ASN A 194 -6.33 -58.92 92.29
C ASN A 194 -7.32 -57.75 92.05
N VAL A 195 -8.56 -58.05 91.68
CA VAL A 195 -9.64 -57.06 91.49
C VAL A 195 -10.81 -57.33 92.43
N THR A 196 -11.74 -56.38 92.55
CA THR A 196 -12.96 -56.57 93.34
C THR A 196 -14.10 -57.18 92.52
N ILE A 197 -15.01 -57.88 93.19
CA ILE A 197 -16.23 -58.45 92.59
C ILE A 197 -17.08 -57.34 91.96
N ASP A 198 -17.24 -56.22 92.66
CA ASP A 198 -18.04 -55.08 92.18
C ASP A 198 -17.43 -54.45 90.93
N SER A 199 -16.09 -54.36 90.84
CA SER A 199 -15.40 -53.91 89.63
C SER A 199 -15.66 -54.82 88.42
N ILE A 200 -15.69 -56.15 88.61
CA ILE A 200 -16.03 -57.12 87.56
C ILE A 200 -17.50 -57.00 87.16
N LYS A 201 -18.41 -56.82 88.13
CA LYS A 201 -19.84 -56.67 87.86
C LYS A 201 -20.13 -55.40 87.07
N GLN A 202 -19.55 -54.28 87.48
CA GLN A 202 -19.74 -52.97 86.84
C GLN A 202 -19.29 -52.97 85.37
N ILE A 203 -18.11 -53.54 85.06
CA ILE A 203 -17.59 -53.54 83.67
C ILE A 203 -18.31 -54.54 82.74
N ASN A 204 -18.98 -55.55 83.30
CA ASN A 204 -19.76 -56.54 82.56
C ASN A 204 -21.27 -56.34 82.64
N ASN A 205 -21.74 -55.27 83.31
CA ASN A 205 -23.14 -55.00 83.60
C ASN A 205 -23.87 -56.20 84.24
N LEU A 206 -23.24 -56.86 85.21
CA LEU A 206 -23.85 -57.96 85.96
C LEU A 206 -24.59 -57.40 87.18
N GLU A 207 -25.87 -57.74 87.31
CA GLU A 207 -26.67 -57.35 88.48
C GLU A 207 -26.40 -58.27 89.69
N ASN A 208 -25.97 -59.52 89.44
CA ASN A 208 -25.86 -60.58 90.45
C ASN A 208 -24.54 -61.33 90.28
N ASP A 209 -24.13 -62.12 91.29
CA ASP A 209 -22.88 -62.90 91.26
C ASP A 209 -22.97 -64.19 90.40
N LEU A 210 -24.03 -64.34 89.59
CA LEU A 210 -24.27 -65.52 88.76
C LEU A 210 -23.48 -65.45 87.45
N ILE A 211 -22.65 -66.46 87.19
CA ILE A 211 -21.88 -66.62 85.95
C ILE A 211 -22.06 -68.00 85.33
N VAL A 212 -22.04 -68.05 84.00
CA VAL A 212 -22.27 -69.28 83.23
C VAL A 212 -20.98 -69.75 82.57
N ILE A 213 -20.77 -71.07 82.54
CA ILE A 213 -19.62 -71.69 81.89
C ILE A 213 -19.58 -71.29 80.41
N GLY A 214 -18.42 -70.86 79.93
CA GLY A 214 -18.23 -70.38 78.56
C GLY A 214 -18.50 -68.89 78.35
N GLN A 215 -19.10 -68.20 79.33
CA GLN A 215 -19.30 -66.75 79.31
C GLN A 215 -17.95 -66.01 79.23
N LYS A 216 -17.89 -64.95 78.41
CA LYS A 216 -16.74 -64.05 78.32
C LYS A 216 -16.96 -62.90 79.30
N LEU A 217 -16.06 -62.75 80.28
CA LEU A 217 -16.04 -61.65 81.24
C LEU A 217 -14.87 -60.73 80.94
N LYS A 218 -15.13 -59.42 80.97
CA LYS A 218 -14.11 -58.38 80.99
C LYS A 218 -13.61 -58.25 82.43
N ILE A 219 -12.36 -58.57 82.70
CA ILE A 219 -11.75 -58.43 84.01
C ILE A 219 -10.85 -57.20 83.96
N PRO A 220 -11.07 -56.16 84.80
CA PRO A 220 -10.20 -54.99 84.81
C PRO A 220 -8.74 -55.40 85.02
N LYS A 221 -7.81 -54.70 84.35
CA LYS A 221 -6.37 -54.80 84.62
C LYS A 221 -5.97 -53.82 85.71
#